data_AF-A0A0F8VXT0-F1
#
_entry.id   AF-A0A0F8VXT0-F1
#
_cell.length_a   1.000
_cell.length_b   1.000
_cell.length_c   1.000
_cell.angle_alpha   90.00
_cell.angle_beta   90.00
_cell.angle_gamma   90.00
#
_symmetry.space_group_name_H-M   'P 1'
#
loop_
_entity.id
_entity.type
_entity.pdbx_description
1 polymer ?
#
loop_
_entity_poly.entity_id
_entity_poly.type
_entity_poly.pdbx_seq_one_letter_code
_entity_poly.pdbx_strand_id
1 'polypeptide(L)'
;TKLASGMGASGRTAFKEWISFGMSGMSGHSHRLGDFFHRDRNGSHRWFETGCTCEVTGKVPGSGSDQDWHQGCAVLTYTDDWFNVELVYIQDGRALWRDTVIEV
;
A
#
# COMPACT_ATOMS: atom_id res chain seq x y z
N THR A 1 -7.57 -15.53 -16.55
CA THR A 1 -8.77 -14.97 -15.87
C THR A 1 -8.91 -13.50 -16.24
N LYS A 2 -10.06 -13.12 -16.81
CA LYS A 2 -10.38 -11.79 -17.38
C LYS A 2 -10.43 -10.62 -16.37
N LEU A 3 -9.99 -10.83 -15.12
CA LEU A 3 -10.10 -9.83 -14.05
C LEU A 3 -9.00 -8.76 -14.08
N ALA A 4 -7.86 -9.03 -14.73
CA ALA A 4 -6.74 -8.10 -14.76
C ALA A 4 -6.85 -7.02 -15.87
N SER A 5 -7.78 -7.11 -16.81
CA SER A 5 -7.83 -6.19 -17.97
C SER A 5 -8.60 -4.90 -17.74
N GLY A 6 -9.19 -4.68 -16.54
CA GLY A 6 -10.01 -3.51 -16.22
C GLY A 6 -9.49 -2.60 -15.10
N MET A 7 -8.50 -3.03 -14.32
CA MET A 7 -7.90 -2.19 -13.27
C MET A 7 -6.79 -1.32 -13.85
N GLY A 8 -7.13 -0.07 -14.17
CA GLY A 8 -6.13 0.97 -14.37
C GLY A 8 -5.39 1.26 -13.06
N ALA A 9 -4.06 1.23 -13.12
CA ALA A 9 -3.14 2.03 -12.29
C ALA A 9 -3.43 2.16 -10.77
N SER A 10 -3.38 1.06 -10.02
CA SER A 10 -3.00 0.93 -8.58
C SER A 10 -3.28 -0.53 -8.16
N GLY A 11 -2.55 -1.09 -7.20
CA GLY A 11 -2.83 -2.44 -6.66
C GLY A 11 -2.47 -3.64 -7.55
N ARG A 12 -1.85 -3.48 -8.73
CA ARG A 12 -1.54 -4.62 -9.62
C ARG A 12 -0.38 -5.48 -9.14
N THR A 13 0.65 -4.88 -8.56
CA THR A 13 1.77 -5.62 -7.95
C THR A 13 1.24 -6.42 -6.78
N ALA A 14 0.54 -5.73 -5.88
CA ALA A 14 -0.20 -6.31 -4.78
C ALA A 14 -1.11 -7.49 -5.18
N PHE A 15 -1.91 -7.31 -6.23
CA PHE A 15 -2.81 -8.35 -6.73
C PHE A 15 -2.07 -9.56 -7.32
N LYS A 16 -0.95 -9.35 -8.02
CA LYS A 16 -0.12 -10.44 -8.57
C LYS A 16 0.54 -11.26 -7.46
N GLU A 17 1.05 -10.59 -6.44
CA GLU A 17 1.67 -11.26 -5.31
C GLU A 17 0.63 -12.02 -4.49
N TRP A 18 -0.55 -11.43 -4.28
CA TRP A 18 -1.68 -12.15 -3.69
C TRP A 18 -2.03 -13.43 -4.47
N ILE A 19 -2.15 -13.38 -5.81
CA ILE A 19 -2.39 -14.59 -6.63
C ILE A 19 -1.29 -15.63 -6.41
N SER A 20 -0.04 -15.19 -6.28
CA SER A 20 1.12 -16.08 -6.16
C SER A 20 1.19 -16.78 -4.81
N PHE A 21 0.77 -16.10 -3.73
CA PHE A 21 0.92 -16.60 -2.36
C PHE A 21 -0.38 -17.09 -1.72
N GLY A 22 -1.55 -16.66 -2.21
CA GLY A 22 -2.86 -17.06 -1.68
C GLY A 22 -3.09 -16.65 -0.22
N MET A 23 -2.44 -15.58 0.25
CA MET A 23 -2.49 -15.11 1.64
C MET A 23 -2.47 -13.58 1.71
N SER A 24 -2.68 -13.03 2.91
CA SER A 24 -2.48 -11.60 3.16
C SER A 24 -1.00 -11.24 3.03
N GLY A 25 -0.69 -10.02 2.60
CA GLY A 25 0.69 -9.61 2.35
C GLY A 25 0.84 -8.11 2.14
N MET A 26 2.09 -7.65 2.06
CA MET A 26 2.43 -6.25 1.87
C MET A 26 3.51 -6.14 0.81
N SER A 27 3.45 -5.08 0.01
CA SER A 27 4.35 -4.87 -1.12
C SER A 27 4.74 -3.41 -1.27
N GLY A 28 6.02 -3.17 -1.54
CA GLY A 28 6.53 -1.87 -1.97
C GLY A 28 6.61 -1.78 -3.49
N HIS A 29 7.66 -1.13 -4.01
CA HIS A 29 8.03 -1.03 -5.43
C HIS A 29 7.09 -0.20 -6.32
N SER A 30 5.76 -0.27 -6.14
CA SER A 30 4.80 0.51 -6.94
C SER A 30 4.77 1.99 -6.57
N HIS A 31 5.34 2.35 -5.41
CA HIS A 31 5.34 3.70 -4.80
C HIS A 31 3.94 4.25 -4.55
N ARG A 32 2.94 3.37 -4.56
CA ARG A 32 1.56 3.67 -4.23
C ARG A 32 1.25 3.23 -2.82
N LEU A 33 0.39 3.99 -2.18
CA LEU A 33 -0.24 3.65 -0.92
C LEU A 33 -1.67 3.19 -1.22
N GLY A 34 -2.06 2.02 -0.72
CA GLY A 34 -3.41 1.50 -0.89
C GLY A 34 -3.56 0.08 -0.40
N ASP A 35 -4.78 -0.40 -0.27
CA ASP A 35 -5.05 -1.77 0.10
C ASP A 35 -6.31 -2.31 -0.59
N PHE A 36 -6.42 -3.63 -0.62
CA PHE A 36 -7.65 -4.28 -1.04
C PHE A 36 -7.97 -5.49 -0.18
N PHE A 37 -9.27 -5.78 -0.13
CA PHE A 37 -9.83 -6.96 0.52
C PHE A 37 -10.25 -7.95 -0.55
N HIS A 38 -9.92 -9.22 -0.35
CA HIS A 38 -10.37 -10.30 -1.20
C HIS A 38 -10.91 -11.45 -0.36
N ARG A 39 -11.96 -12.10 -0.85
CA ARG A 39 -12.50 -13.32 -0.24
C ARG A 39 -12.78 -14.36 -1.30
N ASP A 40 -12.24 -15.55 -1.12
CA ASP A 40 -12.49 -16.71 -1.95
C ASP A 40 -12.68 -17.97 -1.07
N ARG A 41 -12.52 -19.16 -1.67
CA ARG A 41 -12.67 -20.44 -0.95
C ARG A 41 -11.54 -20.72 0.04
N ASN A 42 -10.41 -20.00 -0.05
CA ASN A 42 -9.26 -20.13 0.84
C ASN A 42 -9.33 -19.17 2.03
N GLY A 43 -10.32 -18.27 2.07
CA GLY A 43 -10.58 -17.39 3.19
C GLY A 43 -10.68 -15.92 2.80
N SER A 44 -10.49 -15.04 3.78
CA SER A 44 -10.41 -13.61 3.59
C SER A 44 -8.96 -13.15 3.70
N HIS A 45 -8.53 -12.37 2.72
CA HIS A 45 -7.17 -11.87 2.59
C HIS A 45 -7.16 -10.37 2.38
N ARG A 46 -6.12 -9.70 2.88
CA ARG A 46 -5.89 -8.28 2.69
C ARG A 46 -4.49 -8.08 2.16
N TRP A 47 -4.34 -7.26 1.13
CA TRP A 47 -3.04 -6.88 0.60
C TRP A 47 -2.82 -5.38 0.67
N PHE A 48 -1.61 -4.97 1.02
CA PHE A 48 -1.23 -3.57 1.20
C PHE A 48 -0.10 -3.16 0.26
N GLU A 49 -0.25 -2.01 -0.38
CA GLU A 49 0.84 -1.24 -0.96
C GLU A 49 1.28 -0.17 0.05
N THR A 50 2.56 -0.16 0.41
CA THR A 50 3.06 0.60 1.58
C THR A 50 3.54 2.02 1.25
N GLY A 51 3.34 2.49 0.02
CA GLY A 51 3.84 3.80 -0.43
C GLY A 51 5.36 3.86 -0.55
N CYS A 52 5.89 5.07 -0.42
CA CYS A 52 7.33 5.32 -0.32
C CYS A 52 7.62 6.41 0.74
N THR A 53 8.82 6.43 1.30
CA THR A 53 9.23 7.47 2.29
C THR A 53 10.12 8.54 1.68
N CYS A 54 10.56 8.35 0.45
CA CYS A 54 11.34 9.32 -0.30
C CYS A 54 10.47 10.51 -0.71
N GLU A 55 11.11 11.66 -0.92
CA GLU A 55 10.49 12.87 -1.48
C GLU A 55 9.74 12.53 -2.78
N VAL A 56 8.56 13.11 -3.02
CA VAL A 56 7.79 12.90 -4.27
C VAL A 56 7.61 14.25 -4.97
N THR A 57 8.72 14.90 -5.31
CA THR A 57 8.74 16.18 -6.03
C THR A 57 9.04 16.04 -7.53
N GLY A 58 9.07 14.81 -8.04
CA GLY A 58 9.43 14.51 -9.43
C GLY A 58 10.94 14.57 -9.73
N LYS A 59 11.79 14.83 -8.71
CA LYS A 59 13.25 14.69 -8.82
C LYS A 59 13.72 13.25 -8.64
N VAL A 60 13.24 12.62 -7.59
CA VAL A 60 13.44 11.20 -7.28
C VAL A 60 12.34 10.76 -6.33
N PRO A 61 11.92 9.50 -6.39
CA PRO A 61 11.99 8.67 -7.57
C PRO A 61 11.04 9.27 -8.65
N GLY A 62 11.18 8.88 -9.91
CA GLY A 62 10.25 9.29 -10.96
C GLY A 62 10.77 10.44 -11.83
N SER A 63 10.26 10.51 -13.05
CA SER A 63 10.66 11.46 -14.10
C SER A 63 9.70 12.63 -14.26
N GLY A 64 8.70 12.75 -13.38
CA GLY A 64 7.64 13.75 -13.44
C GLY A 64 6.80 13.77 -12.17
N SER A 65 6.18 14.91 -11.87
CA SER A 65 5.27 15.11 -10.74
C SER A 65 3.84 14.61 -11.02
N ASP A 66 3.59 14.10 -12.22
CA ASP A 66 2.32 13.53 -12.67
C ASP A 66 2.17 12.03 -12.32
N GLN A 67 3.20 11.47 -11.69
CA GLN A 67 3.15 10.10 -11.19
C GLN A 67 2.23 10.02 -9.97
N ASP A 68 1.28 9.09 -10.03
CA ASP A 68 0.35 8.76 -8.95
C ASP A 68 1.06 7.98 -7.84
N TRP A 69 1.97 8.66 -7.15
CA TRP A 69 2.79 8.11 -6.07
C TRP A 69 2.45 8.78 -4.74
N HIS A 70 2.53 8.01 -3.67
CA HIS A 70 2.06 8.43 -2.36
C HIS A 70 3.16 8.22 -1.33
N GLN A 71 3.53 9.30 -0.64
CA GLN A 71 4.36 9.18 0.54
C GLN A 71 3.57 8.53 1.67
N GLY A 72 4.19 7.59 2.36
CA GLY A 72 3.53 6.90 3.46
C GLY A 72 4.34 5.76 4.03
N CYS A 73 3.76 5.14 5.04
CA CYS A 73 4.26 3.92 5.65
C CYS A 73 3.10 3.06 6.15
N ALA A 74 3.41 1.86 6.63
CA ALA A 74 2.43 0.96 7.24
C ALA A 74 2.80 0.74 8.71
N VAL A 75 1.80 0.85 9.59
CA VAL A 75 1.92 0.47 11.00
C VAL A 75 1.19 -0.86 11.20
N LEU A 76 1.95 -1.91 11.51
CA LEU A 76 1.45 -3.24 11.82
C LEU A 76 1.31 -3.39 13.34
N THR A 77 0.10 -3.68 13.81
CA THR A 77 -0.16 -4.14 15.18
C THR A 77 -0.54 -5.61 15.12
N TYR A 78 0.11 -6.46 15.91
CA TYR A 78 -0.13 -7.90 15.85
C TYR A 78 -0.04 -8.57 17.23
N THR A 79 -0.60 -9.76 17.29
CA THR A 79 -0.55 -10.75 18.36
C THR A 79 -0.05 -12.07 17.76
N ASP A 80 0.00 -13.14 18.54
CA ASP A 80 0.47 -14.44 18.04
C ASP A 80 -0.42 -15.01 16.92
N ASP A 81 -1.72 -14.70 16.91
CA ASP A 81 -2.71 -15.26 15.98
C ASP A 81 -3.50 -14.22 15.17
N TRP A 82 -3.28 -12.93 15.43
CA TRP A 82 -4.02 -11.84 14.78
C TRP A 82 -3.16 -10.65 14.41
N PHE A 83 -3.59 -9.89 13.40
CA PHE A 83 -2.93 -8.64 13.02
C PHE A 83 -3.91 -7.59 12.48
N ASN A 84 -3.48 -6.34 12.54
CA ASN A 84 -4.07 -5.21 11.83
C ASN A 84 -2.97 -4.33 11.25
N VAL A 85 -3.25 -3.72 10.10
CA VAL A 85 -2.35 -2.76 9.45
C VAL A 85 -3.11 -1.47 9.20
N GLU A 86 -2.48 -0.37 9.57
CA GLU A 86 -2.89 1.00 9.29
C GLU A 86 -1.91 1.58 8.26
N LEU A 87 -2.40 2.00 7.10
CA LEU A 87 -1.59 2.77 6.15
C LEU A 87 -1.61 4.24 6.59
N VAL A 88 -0.43 4.79 6.84
CA VAL A 88 -0.25 6.17 7.29
C VAL A 88 0.23 6.98 6.10
N TYR A 89 -0.61 7.92 5.68
CA TYR A 89 -0.30 8.85 4.60
C TYR A 89 0.59 9.98 5.14
N ILE A 90 1.65 10.29 4.39
CA ILE A 90 2.54 11.40 4.66
C ILE A 90 2.29 12.47 3.59
N GLN A 91 2.06 13.70 4.01
CA GLN A 91 1.86 14.84 3.12
C GLN A 91 2.56 16.07 3.69
N ASP A 92 3.38 16.72 2.87
CA ASP A 92 4.08 17.95 3.20
C ASP A 92 4.83 17.87 4.54
N GLY A 93 5.61 16.79 4.71
CA GLY A 93 6.44 16.55 5.90
C GLY A 93 5.65 16.19 7.16
N ARG A 94 4.34 15.88 7.03
CA ARG A 94 3.48 15.57 8.18
C ARG A 94 2.68 14.30 7.96
N ALA A 95 2.40 13.60 9.04
CA ALA A 95 1.47 12.49 9.09
C ALA A 95 0.48 12.69 10.23
N LEU A 96 -0.79 12.33 10.00
CA LEU A 96 -1.75 12.12 11.07
C LEU A 96 -1.83 10.62 11.33
N TRP A 97 -1.45 10.19 12.52
CA TRP A 97 -1.66 8.81 12.94
C TRP A 97 -2.50 8.79 14.21
N ARG A 98 -3.67 8.17 14.09
CA ARG A 98 -4.74 8.15 15.11
C ARG A 98 -5.17 9.58 15.46
N ASP A 99 -4.71 10.10 16.58
CA ASP A 99 -5.04 11.43 17.13
C ASP A 99 -3.82 12.36 17.23
N THR A 100 -2.67 11.92 16.71
CA THR A 100 -1.40 12.64 16.85
C THR A 100 -0.87 13.07 15.48
N VAL A 101 -0.55 14.37 15.36
CA VAL A 101 0.20 14.91 14.22
C VAL A 101 1.68 14.70 14.46
N ILE A 102 2.35 14.09 13.50
CA ILE A 102 3.77 13.74 13.53
C ILE A 102 4.47 14.52 12.41
N GLU A 103 5.51 15.26 12.76
CA GLU A 103 6.44 15.87 11.80
C GLU A 103 7.46 14.79 11.37
N VAL A 104 7.73 14.71 10.06
CA VAL A 104 8.50 13.62 9.41
C VAL A 104 9.73 14.17 8.72
#